data_AF-A0A7Y4SP59-F1
#
_entry.id   AF-A0A7Y4SP59-F1
#
_cell.length_a   1.000
_cell.length_b   1.000
_cell.length_c   1.000
_cell.angle_alpha   90.00
_cell.angle_beta   90.00
_cell.angle_gamma   90.00
#
_symmetry.space_group_name_H-M   'P 1'
#
loop_
_entity.id
_entity.type
_entity.pdbx_description
1 polymer ?
#
loop_
_entity_poly.entity_id
_entity_poly.type
_entity_poly.pdbx_seq_one_letter_code
_entity_poly.pdbx_strand_id
1 'polypeptide(L)'
;MNLAHLHLLLNHVPTLGFAVGIGLFLAALFRQSADLRRISLETLYIVALVAIPAYLTGNAAHFVLQSRGAELADAVITAHQDAAMLALIVMEITGAVAWIALWRFRRWTIPTVLVLSLVTFGLMARAAAIGGEINHPEIRADAPFTTASFWPRAATIGTSLIVENPWVWPIAEIIHFVGLCLLFGVVLTVSLRMLGFLGGVALRDLRRLLPWGMVGLGINIVTGMLFFLASPDQYTQNASFSAKMALMLGGGVMLLYPTLLDDDAPDARPSLEAKVVAVLSIIVWIGVLFFGRFLPYLGSE
;
A
#
# COMPACT_ATOMS: atom_id res chain seq x y z
N MET A 1 -13.79 -18.70 4.21
CA MET A 1 -14.27 -17.54 3.42
C MET A 1 -13.50 -17.50 2.12
N ASN A 2 -14.14 -17.30 0.96
CA ASN A 2 -13.41 -17.14 -0.31
C ASN A 2 -12.97 -15.67 -0.50
N LEU A 3 -12.07 -15.40 -1.47
CA LEU A 3 -11.49 -14.06 -1.68
C LEU A 3 -12.54 -13.01 -2.11
N ALA A 4 -13.61 -13.43 -2.79
CA ALA A 4 -14.72 -12.54 -3.13
C ALA A 4 -15.47 -12.03 -1.88
N HIS A 5 -15.72 -12.90 -0.90
CA HIS A 5 -16.31 -12.48 0.38
C HIS A 5 -15.36 -11.53 1.14
N LEU A 6 -14.06 -11.80 1.09
CA LEU A 6 -13.07 -10.93 1.73
C LEU A 6 -13.00 -9.55 1.06
N HIS A 7 -13.08 -9.48 -0.27
CA HIS A 7 -13.13 -8.22 -1.00
C HIS A 7 -14.34 -7.37 -0.61
N LEU A 8 -15.53 -7.97 -0.55
CA LEU A 8 -16.76 -7.28 -0.13
C LEU A 8 -16.74 -6.83 1.34
N LEU A 9 -16.00 -7.53 2.20
CA LEU A 9 -15.79 -7.09 3.58
C LEU A 9 -14.83 -5.88 3.65
N LEU A 10 -13.77 -5.91 2.83
CA LEU A 10 -12.68 -4.95 2.91
C LEU A 10 -12.93 -3.68 2.09
N ASN A 11 -13.67 -3.73 0.98
CA ASN A 11 -13.82 -2.60 0.04
C ASN A 11 -14.39 -1.31 0.66
N HIS A 12 -15.17 -1.42 1.73
CA HIS A 12 -15.71 -0.28 2.47
C HIS A 12 -14.68 0.39 3.37
N VAL A 13 -13.64 -0.33 3.81
CA VAL A 13 -12.64 0.20 4.74
C VAL A 13 -11.81 1.31 4.08
N PRO A 14 -11.24 1.13 2.86
CA PRO A 14 -10.55 2.22 2.16
C PRO A 14 -11.44 3.42 1.89
N THR A 15 -12.67 3.21 1.43
CA THR A 15 -13.56 4.31 1.04
C THR A 15 -14.04 5.13 2.25
N LEU A 16 -14.58 4.48 3.27
CA LEU A 16 -15.08 5.15 4.48
C LEU A 16 -13.93 5.64 5.37
N GLY A 17 -12.90 4.82 5.58
CA GLY A 17 -11.74 5.17 6.40
C GLY A 17 -11.00 6.39 5.84
N PHE A 18 -10.89 6.50 4.52
CA PHE A 18 -10.22 7.64 3.90
C PHE A 18 -11.05 8.93 4.03
N ALA A 19 -12.38 8.84 3.91
CA ALA A 19 -13.28 9.96 4.19
C ALA A 19 -13.13 10.45 5.64
N VAL A 20 -13.06 9.53 6.61
CA VAL A 20 -12.79 9.85 8.02
C VAL A 20 -11.41 10.52 8.17
N GLY A 21 -10.37 9.98 7.55
CA GLY A 21 -9.02 10.55 7.57
C GLY A 21 -8.99 12.00 7.07
N ILE A 22 -9.66 12.30 5.95
CA ILE A 22 -9.81 13.67 5.43
C ILE A 22 -10.58 14.55 6.40
N GLY A 23 -11.70 14.07 6.94
CA GLY A 23 -12.50 14.82 7.90
C GLY A 23 -11.71 15.21 9.15
N LEU A 24 -10.93 14.26 9.69
CA LEU A 24 -10.02 14.50 10.81
C LEU A 24 -8.92 15.50 10.43
N PHE A 25 -8.35 15.39 9.22
CA PHE A 25 -7.30 16.31 8.77
C PHE A 25 -7.83 17.74 8.62
N LEU A 26 -9.00 17.92 8.02
CA LEU A 26 -9.68 19.21 7.92
C LEU A 26 -10.00 19.76 9.31
N ALA A 27 -10.57 18.96 10.20
CA ALA A 27 -10.86 19.35 11.58
C ALA A 27 -9.58 19.77 12.33
N ALA A 28 -8.46 19.09 12.09
CA ALA A 28 -7.16 19.46 12.64
C ALA A 28 -6.68 20.83 12.16
N LEU A 29 -6.88 21.15 10.87
CA LEU A 29 -6.54 22.46 10.30
C LEU A 29 -7.45 23.57 10.86
N PHE A 30 -8.76 23.33 10.96
CA PHE A 30 -9.71 24.29 11.51
C PHE A 30 -9.48 24.55 13.01
N ARG A 31 -9.21 23.50 13.79
CA ARG A 31 -8.97 23.60 15.23
C ARG A 31 -7.51 23.90 15.60
N GLN A 32 -6.62 23.99 14.60
CA GLN A 32 -5.17 24.17 14.80
C GLN A 32 -4.55 23.16 15.80
N SER A 33 -5.08 21.93 15.83
CA SER A 33 -4.69 20.89 16.80
C SER A 33 -3.58 19.99 16.23
N ALA A 34 -2.45 19.91 16.94
CA ALA A 34 -1.34 19.03 16.57
C ALA A 34 -1.73 17.54 16.71
N ASP A 35 -2.49 17.20 17.75
CA ASP A 35 -2.91 15.82 18.02
C ASP A 35 -3.88 15.32 16.96
N LEU A 36 -4.90 16.11 16.61
CA LEU A 36 -5.82 15.75 15.53
C LEU A 36 -5.08 15.60 14.19
N ARG A 37 -4.08 16.44 13.95
CA ARG A 37 -3.27 16.35 12.73
C ARG A 37 -2.50 15.05 12.69
N ARG A 38 -1.86 14.67 13.79
CA ARG A 38 -1.16 13.39 13.91
C ARG A 38 -2.10 12.20 13.65
N ILE A 39 -3.23 12.14 14.37
CA ILE A 39 -4.21 11.06 14.24
C ILE A 39 -4.73 10.96 12.81
N SER A 40 -4.99 12.10 12.16
CA SER A 40 -5.45 12.11 10.76
C SER A 40 -4.41 11.56 9.79
N LEU A 41 -3.13 11.88 9.97
CA LEU A 41 -2.03 11.37 9.13
C LEU A 41 -1.81 9.87 9.34
N GLU A 42 -1.87 9.40 10.59
CA GLU A 42 -1.83 7.97 10.93
C GLU A 42 -3.02 7.23 10.29
N THR A 43 -4.22 7.81 10.36
CA THR A 43 -5.43 7.25 9.74
C THR A 43 -5.26 7.13 8.22
N LEU A 44 -4.83 8.20 7.54
CA LEU A 44 -4.60 8.17 6.09
C LEU A 44 -3.56 7.12 5.68
N TYR A 45 -2.50 6.96 6.46
CA TYR A 45 -1.48 5.94 6.22
C TYR A 45 -2.01 4.51 6.42
N ILE A 46 -2.69 4.24 7.53
CA ILE A 46 -3.24 2.91 7.83
C ILE A 46 -4.29 2.52 6.79
N VAL A 47 -5.16 3.45 6.41
CA VAL A 47 -6.18 3.21 5.39
C VAL A 47 -5.56 2.90 4.04
N ALA A 48 -4.48 3.58 3.65
CA ALA A 48 -3.71 3.24 2.45
C ALA A 48 -3.21 1.78 2.51
N LEU A 49 -2.54 1.38 3.60
CA LEU A 49 -2.09 -0.01 3.78
C LEU A 49 -3.24 -1.02 3.60
N VAL A 50 -4.42 -0.75 4.17
CA VAL A 50 -5.59 -1.63 4.06
C VAL A 50 -6.19 -1.65 2.65
N ALA A 51 -5.95 -0.64 1.81
CA ALA A 51 -6.39 -0.62 0.42
C ALA A 51 -5.68 -1.67 -0.44
N ILE A 52 -4.43 -2.02 -0.11
CA ILE A 52 -3.66 -3.06 -0.81
C ILE A 52 -4.41 -4.41 -0.83
N PRO A 53 -4.74 -5.04 0.32
CA PRO A 53 -5.48 -6.29 0.30
C PRO A 53 -6.88 -6.15 -0.30
N ALA A 54 -7.54 -4.99 -0.20
CA ALA A 54 -8.83 -4.76 -0.85
C ALA A 54 -8.71 -4.87 -2.39
N TYR A 55 -7.67 -4.29 -3.00
CA TYR A 55 -7.42 -4.40 -4.43
C TYR A 55 -7.01 -5.82 -4.86
N LEU A 56 -6.13 -6.47 -4.10
CA LEU A 56 -5.66 -7.83 -4.39
C LEU A 56 -6.81 -8.85 -4.35
N THR A 57 -7.66 -8.76 -3.33
CA THR A 57 -8.84 -9.64 -3.19
C THR A 57 -9.90 -9.37 -4.26
N GLY A 58 -10.01 -8.12 -4.74
CA GLY A 58 -10.90 -7.77 -5.85
C GLY A 58 -10.45 -8.36 -7.19
N ASN A 59 -9.15 -8.35 -7.47
CA ASN A 59 -8.59 -9.06 -8.62
C ASN A 59 -8.83 -10.56 -8.54
N ALA A 60 -8.61 -11.16 -7.36
CA ALA A 60 -8.89 -12.57 -7.16
C ALA A 60 -10.38 -12.93 -7.35
N ALA A 61 -11.29 -12.03 -6.96
CA ALA A 61 -12.73 -12.21 -7.11
C ALA A 61 -13.18 -12.26 -8.59
N HIS A 62 -12.50 -11.52 -9.47
CA HIS A 62 -12.78 -11.54 -10.91
C HIS A 62 -12.67 -12.96 -11.48
N PHE A 63 -11.60 -13.70 -11.17
CA PHE A 63 -11.41 -15.07 -11.66
C PHE A 63 -12.52 -16.04 -11.21
N VAL A 64 -13.00 -15.89 -9.97
CA VAL A 64 -14.12 -16.69 -9.44
C VAL A 64 -15.43 -16.41 -10.20
N LEU A 65 -15.62 -15.20 -10.72
CA LEU A 65 -16.78 -14.84 -11.52
C LEU A 65 -16.66 -15.31 -12.98
N GLN A 66 -15.46 -15.24 -13.58
CA GLN A 66 -15.23 -15.74 -14.96
C GLN A 66 -15.53 -17.25 -15.07
N SER A 67 -15.10 -18.04 -14.08
CA SER A 67 -15.40 -19.48 -14.03
C SER A 67 -16.89 -19.84 -13.93
N ARG A 68 -17.77 -18.86 -13.70
CA ARG A 68 -19.24 -19.03 -13.63
C ARG A 68 -19.99 -18.56 -14.89
N GLY A 69 -19.30 -18.16 -15.97
CA GLY A 69 -19.92 -17.89 -17.28
C GLY A 69 -20.54 -16.50 -17.46
N ALA A 70 -20.07 -15.47 -16.73
CA ALA A 70 -20.59 -14.11 -16.83
C ALA A 70 -19.92 -13.27 -17.96
N GLU A 71 -20.12 -13.63 -19.23
CA GLU A 71 -19.52 -12.92 -20.38
C GLU A 71 -19.98 -11.45 -20.53
N LEU A 72 -21.16 -11.08 -20.02
CA LEU A 72 -21.69 -9.71 -20.14
C LEU A 72 -21.08 -8.69 -19.14
N ALA A 73 -20.23 -9.13 -18.20
CA ALA A 73 -19.73 -8.32 -17.07
C ALA A 73 -18.24 -7.94 -17.17
N ASP A 74 -17.49 -8.51 -18.11
CA ASP A 74 -16.02 -8.38 -18.15
C ASP A 74 -15.55 -6.94 -18.40
N ALA A 75 -16.26 -6.19 -19.25
CA ALA A 75 -15.94 -4.78 -19.53
C ALA A 75 -16.13 -3.86 -18.30
N VAL A 76 -17.20 -4.08 -17.52
CA VAL A 76 -17.49 -3.27 -16.33
C VAL A 76 -16.54 -3.64 -15.19
N ILE A 77 -16.25 -4.93 -15.01
CA ILE A 77 -15.26 -5.41 -14.04
C ILE A 77 -13.87 -4.85 -14.37
N THR A 78 -13.45 -4.92 -15.63
CA THR A 78 -12.16 -4.39 -16.08
C THR A 78 -12.07 -2.87 -15.84
N ALA A 79 -13.12 -2.12 -16.14
CA ALA A 79 -13.14 -0.68 -15.88
C ALA A 79 -13.11 -0.34 -14.38
N HIS A 80 -13.77 -1.14 -13.54
CA HIS A 80 -13.66 -1.02 -12.08
C HIS A 80 -12.23 -1.29 -11.62
N GLN A 81 -11.59 -2.34 -12.12
CA GLN A 81 -10.21 -2.69 -11.79
C GLN A 81 -9.23 -1.58 -12.20
N ASP A 82 -9.35 -1.04 -13.41
CA ASP A 82 -8.50 0.07 -13.88
C ASP A 82 -8.70 1.34 -13.04
N ALA A 83 -9.95 1.66 -12.69
CA ALA A 83 -10.26 2.78 -11.81
C ALA A 83 -9.70 2.57 -10.39
N ALA A 84 -9.86 1.36 -9.84
CA ALA A 84 -9.38 0.99 -8.52
C ALA A 84 -7.85 0.97 -8.45
N MET A 85 -7.16 0.57 -9.51
CA MET A 85 -5.70 0.59 -9.58
C MET A 85 -5.16 2.02 -9.52
N LEU A 86 -5.72 2.94 -10.34
CA LEU A 86 -5.32 4.34 -10.29
C LEU A 86 -5.60 4.94 -8.90
N ALA A 87 -6.77 4.65 -8.33
CA ALA A 87 -7.13 5.09 -6.99
C ALA A 87 -6.15 4.55 -5.93
N LEU A 88 -5.77 3.27 -6.01
CA LEU A 88 -4.79 2.64 -5.13
C LEU A 88 -3.43 3.32 -5.23
N ILE A 89 -2.90 3.55 -6.43
CA ILE A 89 -1.59 4.19 -6.62
C ILE A 89 -1.56 5.58 -5.96
N VAL A 90 -2.58 6.40 -6.20
CA VAL A 90 -2.64 7.74 -5.62
C VAL A 90 -2.88 7.68 -4.11
N MET A 91 -3.65 6.70 -3.62
CA MET A 91 -3.83 6.47 -2.19
C MET A 91 -2.54 6.06 -1.48
N GLU A 92 -1.75 5.14 -2.06
CA GLU A 92 -0.45 4.74 -1.52
C GLU A 92 0.53 5.91 -1.48
N ILE A 93 0.55 6.76 -2.52
CA ILE A 93 1.35 8.00 -2.52
C ILE A 93 0.87 8.94 -1.41
N THR A 94 -0.44 9.09 -1.24
CA THR A 94 -1.01 9.93 -0.17
C THR A 94 -0.64 9.41 1.22
N GLY A 95 -0.78 8.10 1.45
CA GLY A 95 -0.40 7.44 2.69
C GLY A 95 1.09 7.56 2.98
N ALA A 96 1.94 7.37 1.97
CA ALA A 96 3.39 7.56 2.10
C ALA A 96 3.74 9.00 2.47
N VAL A 97 3.14 10.00 1.81
CA VAL A 97 3.34 11.42 2.17
C VAL A 97 2.83 11.73 3.57
N ALA A 98 1.70 11.15 3.97
CA ALA A 98 1.17 11.29 5.32
C ALA A 98 2.10 10.69 6.38
N TRP A 99 2.69 9.52 6.11
CA TRP A 99 3.69 8.93 6.98
C TRP A 99 4.95 9.79 7.09
N ILE A 100 5.47 10.35 5.98
CA ILE A 100 6.59 11.32 6.04
C ILE A 100 6.25 12.52 6.90
N ALA A 101 5.01 13.01 6.79
CA ALA A 101 4.55 14.17 7.54
C ALA A 101 4.65 13.96 9.06
N LEU A 102 4.48 12.72 9.53
CA LEU A 102 4.67 12.34 10.93
C LEU A 102 6.13 12.48 11.38
N TRP A 103 7.09 12.21 10.49
CA TRP A 103 8.52 12.26 10.80
C TRP A 103 9.15 13.64 10.62
N ARG A 104 8.78 14.33 9.53
CA ARG A 104 9.44 15.57 9.09
C ARG A 104 8.41 16.52 8.52
N PHE A 105 7.69 17.18 9.41
CA PHE A 105 6.74 18.21 9.03
C PHE A 105 7.42 19.39 8.32
N ARG A 106 6.92 19.77 7.14
CA ARG A 106 7.40 20.92 6.35
C ARG A 106 6.22 21.76 5.90
N ARG A 107 6.48 23.04 5.54
CA ARG A 107 5.41 23.97 5.10
C ARG A 107 4.59 23.46 3.91
N TRP A 108 5.21 22.69 3.02
CA TRP A 108 4.58 22.12 1.84
C TRP A 108 3.80 20.84 2.13
N THR A 109 4.01 20.21 3.28
CA THR A 109 3.35 18.95 3.65
C THR A 109 1.84 19.10 3.73
N ILE A 110 1.33 20.19 4.34
CA ILE A 110 -0.12 20.42 4.47
C ILE A 110 -0.81 20.51 3.11
N PRO A 111 -0.44 21.44 2.21
CA PRO A 111 -1.12 21.55 0.92
C PRO A 111 -0.94 20.29 0.07
N THR A 112 0.23 19.62 0.14
CA THR A 112 0.43 18.36 -0.58
C THR A 112 -0.50 17.27 -0.10
N VAL A 113 -0.57 17.01 1.21
CA VAL A 113 -1.48 15.99 1.77
C VAL A 113 -2.93 16.34 1.44
N LEU A 114 -3.34 17.60 1.60
CA LEU A 114 -4.71 18.02 1.31
C LEU A 114 -5.10 17.74 -0.15
N VAL A 115 -4.28 18.19 -1.10
CA VAL A 115 -4.56 18.01 -2.53
C VAL A 115 -4.58 16.52 -2.88
N LEU A 116 -3.57 15.77 -2.45
CA LEU A 116 -3.49 14.33 -2.72
C LEU A 116 -4.68 13.56 -2.12
N SER A 117 -5.11 13.91 -0.91
CA SER A 117 -6.28 13.29 -0.30
C SER A 117 -7.57 13.63 -1.05
N LEU A 118 -7.78 14.87 -1.49
CA LEU A 118 -8.97 15.23 -2.28
C LEU A 118 -9.00 14.50 -3.63
N VAL A 119 -7.85 14.42 -4.32
CA VAL A 119 -7.72 13.66 -5.57
C VAL A 119 -7.98 12.18 -5.34
N THR A 120 -7.38 11.59 -4.29
CA THR A 120 -7.60 10.18 -3.93
C THR A 120 -9.06 9.90 -3.65
N PHE A 121 -9.75 10.79 -2.90
CA PHE A 121 -11.16 10.63 -2.60
C PHE A 121 -12.03 10.65 -3.85
N GLY A 122 -11.77 11.57 -4.79
CA GLY A 122 -12.47 11.62 -6.07
C GLY A 122 -12.25 10.35 -6.92
N LEU A 123 -11.01 9.86 -6.99
CA LEU A 123 -10.69 8.61 -7.68
C LEU A 123 -11.36 7.39 -7.03
N MET A 124 -11.40 7.35 -5.70
CA MET A 124 -12.08 6.29 -4.95
C MET A 124 -13.58 6.31 -5.15
N ALA A 125 -14.20 7.50 -5.15
CA ALA A 125 -15.61 7.68 -5.43
C ALA A 125 -15.95 7.18 -6.85
N ARG A 126 -15.09 7.45 -7.83
CA ARG A 126 -15.24 6.91 -9.20
C ARG A 126 -15.15 5.39 -9.23
N ALA A 127 -14.14 4.79 -8.60
CA ALA A 127 -14.00 3.34 -8.53
C ALA A 127 -15.20 2.68 -7.84
N ALA A 128 -15.70 3.28 -6.76
CA ALA A 128 -16.89 2.83 -6.05
C ALA A 128 -18.16 2.94 -6.89
N ALA A 129 -18.34 4.03 -7.65
CA ALA A 129 -19.48 4.22 -8.55
C ALA A 129 -19.53 3.12 -9.62
N ILE A 130 -18.40 2.84 -10.30
CA ILE A 130 -18.30 1.77 -11.29
C ILE A 130 -18.51 0.40 -10.62
N GLY A 131 -18.00 0.21 -9.40
CA GLY A 131 -18.23 -1.00 -8.61
C GLY A 131 -19.71 -1.25 -8.26
N GLY A 132 -20.50 -0.19 -8.08
CA GLY A 132 -21.95 -0.29 -7.87
C GLY A 132 -22.69 -0.90 -9.07
N GLU A 133 -22.28 -0.56 -10.29
CA GLU A 133 -22.86 -1.09 -11.54
C GLU A 133 -22.57 -2.59 -11.76
N ILE A 134 -21.55 -3.14 -11.08
CA ILE A 134 -21.28 -4.60 -11.08
C ILE A 134 -22.42 -5.34 -10.37
N ASN A 135 -22.85 -4.83 -9.21
CA ASN A 135 -23.88 -5.47 -8.37
C ASN A 135 -25.31 -5.10 -8.81
N HIS A 136 -25.48 -3.93 -9.43
CA HIS A 136 -26.76 -3.40 -9.87
C HIS A 136 -26.81 -3.22 -11.39
N PRO A 137 -26.97 -4.32 -12.17
CA PRO A 137 -27.11 -4.23 -13.62
C PRO A 137 -28.30 -3.37 -14.05
N GLU A 138 -29.31 -3.20 -13.20
CA GLU A 138 -30.48 -2.34 -13.42
C GLU A 138 -30.15 -0.84 -13.52
N ILE A 139 -28.97 -0.41 -13.06
CA ILE A 139 -28.52 0.99 -13.18
C ILE A 139 -27.95 1.27 -14.58
N ARG A 140 -27.64 0.23 -15.35
CA ARG A 140 -27.13 0.37 -16.72
C ARG A 140 -28.30 0.73 -17.63
N ALA A 141 -28.28 1.92 -18.21
CA ALA A 141 -29.10 2.21 -19.37
C ALA A 141 -28.68 1.28 -20.54
N ASP A 142 -29.56 1.02 -21.51
CA ASP A 142 -29.32 0.16 -22.69
C ASP A 142 -28.18 0.64 -23.63
N ALA A 143 -27.37 1.61 -23.19
CA ALA A 143 -26.21 2.10 -23.90
C ALA A 143 -24.98 1.18 -23.66
N PRO A 144 -24.16 0.92 -24.68
CA PRO A 144 -22.92 0.18 -24.50
C PRO A 144 -22.02 0.87 -23.46
N PHE A 145 -21.51 0.11 -22.50
CA PHE A 145 -20.63 0.61 -21.46
C PHE A 145 -19.28 1.04 -22.08
N THR A 146 -19.17 2.31 -22.44
CA THR A 146 -17.95 2.93 -22.95
C THR A 146 -17.37 3.87 -21.90
N THR A 147 -16.57 3.34 -20.98
CA THR A 147 -15.76 4.22 -20.14
C THR A 147 -14.47 4.54 -20.89
N ALA A 148 -14.39 5.75 -21.46
CA ALA A 148 -13.10 6.29 -21.87
C ALA A 148 -12.20 6.32 -20.64
N SER A 149 -11.14 5.50 -20.62
CA SER A 149 -10.20 5.48 -19.51
C SER A 149 -9.20 6.62 -19.72
N PHE A 150 -9.14 7.55 -18.76
CA PHE A 150 -8.06 8.56 -18.70
C PHE A 150 -6.70 7.93 -18.37
N TRP A 151 -6.70 6.65 -17.97
CA TRP A 151 -5.54 5.87 -17.55
C TRP A 151 -5.37 4.64 -18.47
N PRO A 152 -4.13 4.20 -18.77
CA PRO A 152 -3.90 2.99 -19.54
C PRO A 152 -4.46 1.75 -18.85
N ARG A 153 -5.07 0.83 -19.61
CA ARG A 153 -5.61 -0.42 -19.05
C ARG A 153 -4.49 -1.22 -18.37
N ALA A 154 -4.78 -1.79 -17.20
CA ALA A 154 -3.83 -2.59 -16.42
C ALA A 154 -3.21 -3.71 -17.26
N ALA A 155 -4.06 -4.39 -18.05
CA ALA A 155 -3.65 -5.43 -18.99
C ALA A 155 -2.67 -4.90 -20.06
N THR A 156 -2.93 -3.71 -20.62
CA THR A 156 -2.04 -3.10 -21.62
C THR A 156 -0.67 -2.78 -21.02
N ILE A 157 -0.61 -2.31 -19.77
CA ILE A 157 0.65 -2.06 -19.05
C ILE A 157 1.43 -3.38 -18.90
N GLY A 158 0.78 -4.45 -18.45
CA GLY A 158 1.41 -5.77 -18.29
C GLY A 158 1.94 -6.34 -19.61
N THR A 159 1.11 -6.37 -20.66
CA THR A 159 1.49 -6.98 -21.94
C THR A 159 2.57 -6.19 -22.67
N SER A 160 2.38 -4.88 -22.86
CA SER A 160 3.28 -4.06 -23.69
C SER A 160 4.64 -3.80 -23.04
N LEU A 161 4.72 -3.75 -21.72
CA LEU A 161 5.99 -3.50 -21.03
C LEU A 161 6.74 -4.79 -20.70
N ILE A 162 6.03 -5.87 -20.35
CA ILE A 162 6.67 -7.04 -19.72
C ILE A 162 6.66 -8.24 -20.66
N VAL A 163 5.49 -8.61 -21.19
CA VAL A 163 5.35 -9.81 -22.03
C VAL A 163 6.11 -9.65 -23.34
N GLU A 164 6.07 -8.47 -23.93
CA GLU A 164 6.76 -8.17 -25.20
C GLU A 164 8.28 -7.94 -25.03
N ASN A 165 8.78 -7.74 -23.80
CA ASN A 165 10.19 -7.42 -23.55
C ASN A 165 10.84 -8.34 -22.50
N PRO A 166 11.64 -9.35 -22.94
CA PRO A 166 12.23 -10.35 -22.04
C PRO A 166 13.15 -9.79 -20.94
N TRP A 167 13.69 -8.59 -21.11
CA TRP A 167 14.62 -7.99 -20.13
C TRP A 167 13.94 -7.20 -19.03
N VAL A 168 12.69 -6.78 -19.24
CA VAL A 168 11.98 -5.93 -18.27
C VAL A 168 11.74 -6.68 -16.97
N TRP A 169 11.40 -7.97 -17.03
CA TRP A 169 11.21 -8.78 -15.83
C TRP A 169 12.50 -8.92 -14.99
N PRO A 170 13.64 -9.43 -15.53
CA PRO A 170 14.89 -9.51 -14.77
C PRO A 170 15.38 -8.16 -14.22
N ILE A 171 15.26 -7.08 -15.01
CA ILE A 171 15.67 -5.74 -14.56
C ILE A 171 14.77 -5.27 -13.41
N ALA A 172 13.46 -5.47 -13.52
CA ALA A 172 12.53 -5.14 -12.45
C ALA A 172 12.81 -5.96 -11.18
N GLU A 173 13.21 -7.23 -11.29
CA GLU A 173 13.60 -8.05 -10.13
C GLU A 173 14.85 -7.51 -9.43
N ILE A 174 15.87 -7.12 -10.21
CA ILE A 174 17.09 -6.51 -9.67
C ILE A 174 16.74 -5.19 -8.95
N ILE A 175 15.97 -4.32 -9.61
CA ILE A 175 15.55 -3.03 -9.06
C ILE A 175 14.70 -3.24 -7.80
N HIS A 176 13.76 -4.19 -7.81
CA HIS A 176 12.95 -4.55 -6.65
C HIS A 176 13.83 -4.99 -5.47
N PHE A 177 14.85 -5.82 -5.73
CA PHE A 177 15.78 -6.26 -4.69
C PHE A 177 16.61 -5.11 -4.11
N VAL A 178 17.10 -4.18 -4.96
CA VAL A 178 17.75 -2.95 -4.50
C VAL A 178 16.82 -2.13 -3.59
N GLY A 179 15.54 -2.01 -3.97
CA GLY A 179 14.53 -1.39 -3.13
C GLY A 179 14.39 -2.06 -1.76
N LEU A 180 14.35 -3.40 -1.74
CA LEU A 180 14.26 -4.19 -0.51
C LEU A 180 15.47 -3.95 0.39
N CYS A 181 16.68 -3.91 -0.18
CA CYS A 181 17.91 -3.61 0.57
C CYS A 181 17.87 -2.22 1.21
N LEU A 182 17.39 -1.20 0.48
CA LEU A 182 17.25 0.16 1.00
C LEU A 182 16.23 0.21 2.15
N LEU A 183 15.03 -0.34 1.93
CA LEU A 183 13.96 -0.35 2.93
C LEU A 183 14.38 -1.13 4.18
N PHE A 184 14.83 -2.37 4.01
CA PHE A 184 15.28 -3.21 5.12
C PHE A 184 16.48 -2.62 5.85
N GLY A 185 17.46 -2.04 5.13
CA GLY A 185 18.63 -1.41 5.75
C GLY A 185 18.25 -0.27 6.69
N VAL A 186 17.29 0.57 6.31
CA VAL A 186 16.81 1.66 7.17
C VAL A 186 16.06 1.12 8.37
N VAL A 187 15.11 0.19 8.16
CA VAL A 187 14.36 -0.42 9.26
C VAL A 187 15.28 -1.14 10.24
N LEU A 188 16.22 -1.93 9.73
CA LEU A 188 17.20 -2.65 10.55
C LEU A 188 18.05 -1.69 11.37
N THR A 189 18.52 -0.59 10.78
CA THR A 189 19.32 0.42 11.50
C THR A 189 18.53 1.06 12.65
N VAL A 190 17.27 1.43 12.41
CA VAL A 190 16.38 1.96 13.45
C VAL A 190 16.11 0.92 14.54
N SER A 191 15.82 -0.33 14.16
CA SER A 191 15.62 -1.42 15.10
C SER A 191 16.86 -1.71 15.95
N LEU A 192 18.07 -1.73 15.36
CA LEU A 192 19.33 -1.91 16.10
C LEU A 192 19.57 -0.78 17.11
N ARG A 193 19.19 0.45 16.77
CA ARG A 193 19.22 1.57 17.73
C ARG A 193 18.24 1.36 18.88
N MET A 194 17.02 0.90 18.59
CA MET A 194 16.00 0.59 19.59
C MET A 194 16.36 -0.64 20.45
N LEU A 195 17.25 -1.51 19.98
CA LEU A 195 17.82 -2.61 20.77
C LEU A 195 18.98 -2.17 21.67
N GLY A 196 19.56 -0.98 21.41
CA GLY A 196 20.67 -0.43 22.17
C GLY A 196 22.05 -0.67 21.57
N PHE A 197 22.15 -1.34 20.41
CA PHE A 197 23.44 -1.57 19.74
C PHE A 197 24.07 -0.29 19.17
N LEU A 198 23.27 0.74 18.92
CA LEU A 198 23.71 2.04 18.40
C LEU A 198 23.58 3.17 19.44
N GLY A 199 23.86 2.88 20.72
CA GLY A 199 23.64 3.80 21.84
C GLY A 199 24.35 5.17 21.78
N GLY A 200 25.23 5.42 20.79
CA GLY A 200 25.84 6.75 20.57
C GLY A 200 25.14 7.61 19.50
N VAL A 201 24.10 7.09 18.84
CA VAL A 201 23.42 7.77 17.72
C VAL A 201 22.02 8.17 18.16
N ALA A 202 21.66 9.45 18.05
CA ALA A 202 20.28 9.87 18.36
C ALA A 202 19.29 9.37 17.29
N LEU A 203 18.05 9.05 17.68
CA LEU A 203 17.03 8.58 16.75
C LEU A 203 16.70 9.64 15.68
N ARG A 204 16.79 10.94 16.02
CA ARG A 204 16.73 12.08 15.09
C ARG A 204 17.74 12.02 13.96
N ASP A 205 18.94 11.49 14.21
CA ASP A 205 19.97 11.40 13.18
C ASP A 205 19.65 10.27 12.21
N LEU A 206 19.02 9.19 12.69
CA LEU A 206 18.49 8.12 11.84
C LEU A 206 17.31 8.58 10.98
N ARG A 207 16.59 9.65 11.37
CA ARG A 207 15.54 10.25 10.51
C ARG A 207 16.10 10.74 9.16
N ARG A 208 17.41 10.98 9.06
CA ARG A 208 18.08 11.31 7.78
C ARG A 208 18.13 10.13 6.82
N LEU A 209 17.98 8.90 7.31
CA LEU A 209 17.94 7.68 6.50
C LEU A 209 16.55 7.40 5.93
N LEU A 210 15.49 7.96 6.53
CA LEU A 210 14.09 7.71 6.10
C LEU A 210 13.83 7.95 4.60
N PRO A 211 14.36 9.02 3.96
CA PRO A 211 14.19 9.20 2.51
C PRO A 211 14.69 8.01 1.69
N TRP A 212 15.77 7.35 2.12
CA TRP A 212 16.29 6.17 1.43
C TRP A 212 15.37 4.96 1.60
N GLY A 213 14.83 4.77 2.80
CA GLY A 213 13.84 3.72 3.05
C GLY A 213 12.59 3.92 2.19
N MET A 214 12.17 5.17 1.99
CA MET A 214 11.05 5.50 1.11
C MET A 214 11.36 5.34 -0.37
N VAL A 215 12.56 5.70 -0.83
CA VAL A 215 13.01 5.41 -2.20
C VAL A 215 12.96 3.91 -2.42
N GLY A 216 13.43 3.12 -1.45
CA GLY A 216 13.29 1.67 -1.45
C GLY A 216 11.83 1.23 -1.55
N LEU A 217 10.96 1.69 -0.65
CA LEU A 217 9.53 1.38 -0.67
C LEU A 217 8.86 1.76 -2.00
N GLY A 218 9.13 2.95 -2.53
CA GLY A 218 8.58 3.42 -3.80
C GLY A 218 9.04 2.55 -4.96
N ILE A 219 10.32 2.18 -4.99
CA ILE A 219 10.84 1.21 -5.95
C ILE A 219 10.09 -0.12 -5.84
N ASN A 220 9.90 -0.64 -4.62
CA ASN A 220 9.22 -1.91 -4.38
C ASN A 220 7.74 -1.89 -4.73
N ILE A 221 7.04 -0.78 -4.49
CA ILE A 221 5.63 -0.61 -4.87
C ILE A 221 5.52 -0.62 -6.39
N VAL A 222 6.33 0.19 -7.09
CA VAL A 222 6.27 0.29 -8.57
C VAL A 222 6.60 -1.06 -9.22
N THR A 223 7.72 -1.67 -8.84
CA THR A 223 8.12 -2.97 -9.39
C THR A 223 7.23 -4.11 -8.92
N GLY A 224 6.72 -4.08 -7.69
CA GLY A 224 5.76 -5.06 -7.17
C GLY A 224 4.42 -5.01 -7.90
N MET A 225 3.92 -3.81 -8.20
CA MET A 225 2.74 -3.62 -9.04
C MET A 225 3.01 -4.07 -10.48
N LEU A 226 4.19 -3.79 -11.03
CA LEU A 226 4.58 -4.30 -12.36
C LEU A 226 4.47 -5.83 -12.42
N PHE A 227 5.03 -6.55 -11.45
CA PHE A 227 4.90 -8.01 -11.38
C PHE A 227 3.45 -8.47 -11.23
N PHE A 228 2.70 -7.82 -10.35
CA PHE A 228 1.31 -8.16 -10.12
C PHE A 228 0.45 -7.97 -11.39
N LEU A 229 0.67 -6.89 -12.14
CA LEU A 229 -0.05 -6.61 -13.39
C LEU A 229 0.33 -7.55 -14.53
N ALA A 230 1.54 -8.10 -14.51
CA ALA A 230 2.00 -9.08 -15.48
C ALA A 230 1.25 -10.41 -15.35
N SER A 231 1.12 -10.89 -14.10
CA SER A 231 0.60 -12.23 -13.78
C SER A 231 -0.19 -12.23 -12.46
N PRO A 232 -1.35 -11.54 -12.36
CA PRO A 232 -2.08 -11.38 -11.10
C PRO A 232 -2.48 -12.72 -10.45
N ASP A 233 -2.77 -13.70 -11.28
CA ASP A 233 -3.15 -15.09 -10.98
C ASP A 233 -2.03 -15.85 -10.25
N GLN A 234 -0.77 -15.70 -10.69
CA GLN A 234 0.39 -16.29 -10.02
C GLN A 234 0.53 -15.83 -8.56
N TYR A 235 0.13 -14.59 -8.26
CA TYR A 235 0.26 -14.01 -6.93
C TYR A 235 -0.96 -14.26 -6.05
N THR A 236 -2.16 -13.99 -6.56
CA THR A 236 -3.40 -14.08 -5.76
C THR A 236 -3.75 -15.49 -5.29
N GLN A 237 -3.28 -16.52 -5.99
CA GLN A 237 -3.53 -17.93 -5.62
C GLN A 237 -2.40 -18.54 -4.79
N ASN A 238 -1.30 -17.81 -4.57
CA ASN A 238 -0.12 -18.33 -3.89
C ASN A 238 -0.14 -18.04 -2.37
N ALA A 239 -0.01 -19.09 -1.56
CA ALA A 239 -0.01 -18.96 -0.10
C ALA A 239 1.16 -18.13 0.45
N SER A 240 2.35 -18.23 -0.18
CA SER A 240 3.52 -17.43 0.21
C SER A 240 3.33 -15.96 -0.09
N PHE A 241 2.67 -15.63 -1.20
CA PHE A 241 2.30 -14.25 -1.48
C PHE A 241 1.35 -13.73 -0.41
N SER A 242 0.33 -14.50 -0.04
CA SER A 242 -0.62 -14.12 1.02
C SER A 242 0.08 -13.89 2.38
N ALA A 243 1.00 -14.80 2.76
CA ALA A 243 1.79 -14.66 3.97
C ALA A 243 2.71 -13.42 3.93
N LYS A 244 3.37 -13.18 2.79
CA LYS A 244 4.18 -11.98 2.55
C LYS A 244 3.34 -10.71 2.71
N MET A 245 2.14 -10.67 2.14
CA MET A 245 1.25 -9.51 2.23
C MET A 245 0.82 -9.25 3.68
N ALA A 246 0.44 -10.28 4.43
CA ALA A 246 0.07 -10.12 5.85
C ALA A 246 1.23 -9.56 6.69
N LEU A 247 2.44 -10.09 6.51
CA LEU A 247 3.64 -9.58 7.17
C LEU A 247 3.98 -8.16 6.75
N MET A 248 3.83 -7.82 5.46
CA MET A 248 4.08 -6.49 4.94
C MET A 248 3.15 -5.44 5.56
N LEU A 249 1.86 -5.77 5.72
CA LEU A 249 0.89 -4.90 6.40
C LEU A 249 1.24 -4.70 7.87
N GLY A 250 1.56 -5.79 8.59
CA GLY A 250 2.00 -5.72 9.98
C GLY A 250 3.28 -4.90 10.13
N GLY A 251 4.25 -5.10 9.25
CA GLY A 251 5.51 -4.36 9.20
C GLY A 251 5.30 -2.88 8.91
N GLY A 252 4.38 -2.54 8.00
CA GLY A 252 3.96 -1.17 7.72
C GLY A 252 3.37 -0.48 8.95
N VAL A 253 2.47 -1.15 9.68
CA VAL A 253 1.93 -0.61 10.94
C VAL A 253 3.03 -0.41 11.99
N MET A 254 4.00 -1.33 12.09
CA MET A 254 5.14 -1.19 13.01
C MET A 254 6.02 0.05 12.69
N LEU A 255 6.02 0.57 11.46
CA LEU A 255 6.72 1.80 11.10
C LEU A 255 6.12 3.07 11.74
N LEU A 256 4.94 2.99 12.33
CA LEU A 256 4.37 4.08 13.11
C LEU A 256 5.03 4.21 14.48
N TYR A 257 5.46 3.11 15.10
CA TYR A 257 5.97 3.14 16.48
C TYR A 257 7.14 4.10 16.69
N PRO A 258 8.17 4.15 15.80
CA PRO A 258 9.24 5.12 15.95
C PRO A 258 8.81 6.60 15.81
N THR A 259 7.66 6.89 15.19
CA THR A 259 7.06 8.24 15.18
C THR A 259 6.42 8.61 16.51
N LEU A 260 6.19 7.64 17.38
CA LEU A 260 5.61 7.81 18.72
C LEU A 260 6.64 8.12 19.81
N LEU A 261 7.93 7.99 19.49
CA LEU A 261 9.00 8.20 20.45
C LEU A 261 9.37 9.69 20.52
N ASP A 262 9.16 10.29 21.70
CA ASP A 262 9.46 11.70 21.99
C ASP A 262 10.93 11.94 22.40
N ASP A 263 11.65 10.90 22.85
CA ASP A 263 12.90 11.05 23.60
C ASP A 263 14.14 10.71 22.75
N ASP A 264 14.98 11.72 22.52
CA ASP A 264 16.00 11.74 21.44
C ASP A 264 17.41 12.11 21.95
N ALA A 265 17.71 11.81 23.21
CA ALA A 265 19.08 11.90 23.71
C ALA A 265 19.91 10.71 23.19
N PRO A 266 21.16 10.91 22.72
CA PRO A 266 22.04 9.82 22.30
C PRO A 266 22.09 8.71 23.34
N ASP A 267 22.19 9.06 24.62
CA ASP A 267 22.34 8.14 25.75
C ASP A 267 21.01 7.61 26.33
N ALA A 268 19.87 7.96 25.73
CA ALA A 268 18.57 7.47 26.18
C ALA A 268 18.51 5.93 26.05
N ARG A 269 18.26 5.27 27.18
CA ARG A 269 18.12 3.81 27.24
C ARG A 269 16.79 3.41 26.59
N PRO A 270 16.79 2.46 25.64
CA PRO A 270 15.55 2.03 25.02
C PRO A 270 14.63 1.32 26.02
N SER A 271 13.33 1.66 25.98
CA SER A 271 12.30 0.98 26.74
C SER A 271 12.17 -0.50 26.33
N LEU A 272 11.57 -1.33 27.20
CA LEU A 272 11.30 -2.73 26.87
C LEU A 272 10.37 -2.85 25.65
N GLU A 273 9.36 -1.98 25.58
CA GLU A 273 8.44 -1.90 24.45
C GLU A 273 9.17 -1.63 23.14
N ALA A 274 10.08 -0.64 23.11
CA ALA A 274 10.86 -0.34 21.92
C ALA A 274 11.73 -1.53 21.49
N LYS A 275 12.31 -2.26 22.44
CA LYS A 275 13.06 -3.49 22.13
C LYS A 275 12.17 -4.57 21.52
N VAL A 276 10.98 -4.79 22.07
CA VAL A 276 10.02 -5.78 21.55
C VAL A 276 9.60 -5.41 20.13
N VAL A 277 9.21 -4.15 19.89
CA VAL A 277 8.83 -3.69 18.55
C VAL A 277 9.98 -3.83 17.56
N ALA A 278 11.21 -3.53 17.98
CA ALA A 278 12.39 -3.69 17.13
C ALA A 278 12.65 -5.15 16.73
N VAL A 279 12.58 -6.09 17.68
CA VAL A 279 12.70 -7.53 17.40
C VAL A 279 11.59 -8.00 16.45
N LEU A 280 10.34 -7.65 16.75
CA LEU A 280 9.20 -8.02 15.92
C LEU A 280 9.33 -7.45 14.51
N SER A 281 9.76 -6.19 14.38
CA SER A 281 10.00 -5.57 13.07
C SER A 281 11.05 -6.35 12.28
N ILE A 282 12.17 -6.71 12.90
CA ILE A 282 13.22 -7.51 12.23
C ILE A 282 12.67 -8.86 11.77
N ILE A 283 11.95 -9.59 12.63
CA ILE A 283 11.36 -10.89 12.28
C ILE A 283 10.36 -10.75 11.14
N VAL A 284 9.47 -9.74 11.20
CA VAL A 284 8.46 -9.49 10.18
C VAL A 284 9.10 -9.19 8.83
N TRP A 285 10.07 -8.28 8.77
CA TRP A 285 10.74 -7.93 7.52
C TRP A 285 11.59 -9.06 6.96
N ILE A 286 12.26 -9.85 7.81
CA ILE A 286 12.92 -11.10 7.38
C ILE A 286 11.89 -12.06 6.78
N GLY A 287 10.71 -12.21 7.39
CA GLY A 287 9.62 -13.00 6.85
C GLY A 287 9.13 -12.49 5.49
N VAL A 288 8.97 -11.17 5.30
CA VAL A 288 8.63 -10.57 4.00
C VAL A 288 9.67 -10.91 2.93
N LEU A 289 10.97 -10.85 3.26
CA LEU A 289 12.06 -11.23 2.36
C LEU A 289 12.03 -12.73 2.04
N PHE A 290 11.83 -13.57 3.05
CA PHE A 290 11.75 -15.02 2.92
C PHE A 290 10.61 -15.42 1.99
N PHE A 291 9.36 -15.08 2.31
CA PHE A 291 8.22 -15.43 1.46
C PHE A 291 8.27 -14.77 0.08
N GLY A 292 8.88 -13.59 -0.04
CA GLY A 292 9.12 -12.95 -1.32
C GLY A 292 10.09 -13.72 -2.21
N ARG A 293 11.21 -14.20 -1.66
CA ARG A 293 12.21 -14.95 -2.43
C ARG A 293 11.75 -16.37 -2.74
N PHE A 294 11.01 -16.98 -1.82
CA PHE A 294 10.54 -18.36 -1.98
C PHE A 294 9.20 -18.50 -2.70
N LEU A 295 8.64 -17.40 -3.22
CA LEU A 295 7.38 -17.40 -3.96
C LEU A 295 7.32 -18.43 -5.11
N PRO A 296 8.39 -18.65 -5.92
CA PRO A 296 8.38 -19.66 -6.97
C PRO A 296 8.40 -21.11 -6.47
N TYR A 297 8.70 -21.34 -5.18
CA TYR A 297 8.91 -22.68 -4.62
C TYR A 297 7.84 -23.09 -3.61
N LEU A 298 7.18 -22.11 -2.98
CA LEU A 298 6.22 -22.33 -1.91
C LEU A 298 4.86 -21.79 -2.35
N GLY A 299 3.88 -22.66 -2.57
CA GLY A 299 2.48 -22.27 -2.82
C GLY A 299 1.97 -22.45 -4.25
N SER A 300 2.58 -23.33 -5.05
CA SER A 300 2.07 -23.79 -6.35
C SER A 300 1.34 -25.14 -6.23
N GLU A 301 0.32 -25.21 -5.36
CA GLU A 301 -0.62 -26.35 -5.34
C GLU A 301 -2.00 -25.91 -5.86
#